data_AF-A0A6V7TIM4-F1
#
_entry.id   AF-A0A6V7TIM4-F1
#
_cell.length_a   1.000
_cell.length_b   1.000
_cell.length_c   1.000
_cell.angle_alpha   90.00
_cell.angle_beta   90.00
_cell.angle_gamma   90.00
#
_symmetry.space_group_name_H-M   'P 1'
#
loop_
_entity.id
_entity.type
_entity.pdbx_description
1 polymer ?
#
loop_
_entity_poly.entity_id
_entity_poly.type
_entity_poly.pdbx_seq_one_letter_code
_entity_poly.pdbx_strand_id
1 'polypeptide(L)'
;MTSLLQSWLVKYKCNCSAWFPLCQMHYCRKCSRLGCPVCVIEEIDIVFCPNCLENVTNIDNQQRRFRCKNCYECPVCGHLLGIRSQGDQYHHHCNACKWTSKDLDIPENRTNEELWPELKNPLDKELGRISELIKELSKNEKSDRERKAQTTKRLSNLGILQNDRYGLQGAYNLRKKALEKIPETKEPLILLSPSADVPELDPSLLTEPIDPGNVPNLSQSILHLITDKKGKLHPLHVKTNSRRILRCAECENIIYRGEFSPKDVKPKLQLLASDFFPEIRISRQVELVSGQNSVIFLAINNNTIYSFKVKLIGKKCENDEKCVDTSNCSLELLIPDKDNSETQLVEIKSEEEPKFNENSNTPLAIEAPNETSSRVLYVSKNRAGVCVECLPQIETNLEDCYALFSLSFTPTNGTFSTCTVEIKIFIGKALSNTLELKRI
;
A
#
# COMPACT_ATOMS: atom_id res chain seq x y z
N MET A 1 -7.21 -2.43 -15.26
CA MET A 1 -8.58 -2.94 -15.50
C MET A 1 -9.59 -2.51 -14.44
N THR A 2 -9.25 -2.48 -13.15
CA THR A 2 -10.15 -2.02 -12.05
C THR A 2 -10.74 -0.63 -12.25
N SER A 3 -9.93 0.35 -12.70
CA SER A 3 -10.42 1.70 -13.02
C SER A 3 -11.37 1.72 -14.23
N LEU A 4 -11.12 0.88 -15.24
CA LEU A 4 -11.97 0.78 -16.43
C LEU A 4 -13.32 0.14 -16.13
N LEU A 5 -13.36 -0.85 -15.24
CA LEU A 5 -14.59 -1.54 -14.82
C LEU A 5 -15.31 -0.85 -13.66
N GLN A 6 -14.86 0.35 -13.24
CA GLN A 6 -15.46 1.12 -12.15
C GLN A 6 -15.72 0.26 -10.89
N SER A 7 -14.75 -0.56 -10.48
CA SER A 7 -14.88 -1.44 -9.30
C SER A 7 -15.07 -0.68 -7.99
N TRP A 8 -14.81 0.64 -7.98
CA TRP A 8 -15.01 1.55 -6.84
C TRP A 8 -16.48 1.86 -6.50
N LEU A 9 -17.43 1.57 -7.41
CA LEU A 9 -18.86 1.85 -7.21
C LEU A 9 -19.51 0.84 -6.27
N VAL A 10 -18.99 -0.38 -6.19
CA VAL A 10 -19.49 -1.43 -5.30
C VAL A 10 -18.47 -1.67 -4.21
N LYS A 11 -18.85 -1.38 -2.96
CA LYS A 11 -17.99 -1.56 -1.79
C LYS A 11 -18.60 -2.56 -0.83
N TYR A 12 -17.74 -3.36 -0.20
CA TYR A 12 -18.09 -4.36 0.79
C TYR A 12 -17.65 -3.88 2.16
N LYS A 13 -18.45 -4.17 3.18
CA LYS A 13 -18.16 -3.79 4.56
C LYS A 13 -17.15 -4.76 5.16
N CYS A 14 -16.07 -4.21 5.70
CA CYS A 14 -15.11 -4.95 6.51
C CYS A 14 -15.59 -5.05 7.97
N ASN A 15 -14.99 -5.96 8.76
CA ASN A 15 -15.29 -6.08 10.19
C ASN A 15 -15.00 -4.79 10.99
N CYS A 16 -14.10 -3.93 10.52
CA CYS A 16 -13.84 -2.60 11.10
C CYS A 16 -14.88 -1.52 10.71
N SER A 17 -15.96 -1.91 10.03
CA SER A 17 -17.00 -1.03 9.48
C SER A 17 -16.56 -0.09 8.34
N ALA A 18 -15.33 -0.21 7.84
CA ALA A 18 -14.89 0.50 6.65
C ALA A 18 -15.34 -0.20 5.36
N TRP A 19 -15.48 0.58 4.29
CA TRP A 19 -16.01 0.14 2.99
C TRP A 19 -14.92 0.12 1.93
N PHE A 20 -14.67 -1.04 1.34
CA PHE A 20 -13.64 -1.21 0.30
C PHE A 20 -14.17 -2.02 -0.90
N PRO A 21 -13.67 -1.78 -2.12
CA PRO A 21 -14.01 -2.59 -3.27
C PRO A 21 -13.46 -4.01 -3.10
N LEU A 22 -14.19 -5.01 -3.59
CA LEU A 22 -13.86 -6.43 -3.37
C LEU A 22 -12.44 -6.78 -3.84
N CYS A 23 -11.97 -6.18 -4.93
CA CYS A 23 -10.64 -6.41 -5.50
C CYS A 23 -9.47 -5.99 -4.58
N GLN A 24 -9.72 -5.14 -3.58
CA GLN A 24 -8.71 -4.70 -2.60
C GLN A 24 -8.81 -5.46 -1.27
N MET A 25 -9.83 -6.31 -1.11
CA MET A 25 -10.06 -7.05 0.11
C MET A 25 -9.47 -8.45 0.03
N HIS A 26 -9.15 -9.00 1.20
CA HIS A 26 -8.52 -10.30 1.37
C HIS A 26 -9.40 -11.19 2.24
N TYR A 27 -9.33 -12.50 2.05
CA TYR A 27 -10.08 -13.45 2.86
C TYR A 27 -9.14 -14.40 3.62
N CYS A 28 -9.30 -14.48 4.93
CA CYS A 28 -8.55 -15.43 5.74
C CYS A 28 -9.34 -16.74 5.89
N ARG A 29 -8.83 -17.83 5.28
CA ARG A 29 -9.46 -19.16 5.38
C ARG A 29 -9.50 -19.74 6.81
N LYS A 30 -8.58 -19.34 7.69
CA LYS A 30 -8.52 -19.87 9.07
C LYS A 30 -9.52 -19.19 10.00
N CYS A 31 -9.66 -17.87 9.88
CA CYS A 31 -10.62 -17.11 10.70
C CYS A 31 -12.00 -16.99 10.05
N SER A 32 -12.13 -17.35 8.76
CA SER A 32 -13.32 -17.11 7.93
C SER A 32 -13.79 -15.65 7.97
N ARG A 33 -12.83 -14.71 7.96
CA ARG A 33 -13.09 -13.26 8.04
C ARG A 33 -12.51 -12.52 6.84
N LEU A 34 -13.20 -11.45 6.48
CA LEU A 34 -12.83 -10.52 5.42
C LEU A 34 -11.93 -9.40 5.99
N GLY A 35 -10.76 -9.20 5.40
CA GLY A 35 -9.78 -8.19 5.78
C GLY A 35 -9.64 -7.10 4.71
N CYS A 36 -9.82 -5.85 5.10
CA CYS A 36 -9.53 -4.69 4.26
C CYS A 36 -8.03 -4.35 4.24
N PRO A 37 -7.53 -3.55 3.29
CA PRO A 37 -6.10 -3.20 3.23
C PRO A 37 -5.58 -2.47 4.49
N VAL A 38 -6.47 -1.87 5.28
CA VAL A 38 -6.11 -1.18 6.54
C VAL A 38 -6.06 -2.13 7.74
N CYS A 39 -6.91 -3.18 7.75
CA CYS A 39 -6.96 -4.14 8.86
C CYS A 39 -5.87 -5.20 8.79
N VAL A 40 -5.24 -5.36 7.63
CA VAL A 40 -4.23 -6.38 7.39
C VAL A 40 -2.88 -5.87 7.91
N ILE A 41 -2.08 -6.77 8.48
CA ILE A 41 -0.73 -6.44 8.91
C ILE A 41 0.19 -6.54 7.70
N GLU A 42 0.85 -5.44 7.36
CA GLU A 42 1.83 -5.38 6.29
C GLU A 42 3.25 -5.54 6.85
N GLU A 43 4.03 -6.46 6.28
CA GLU A 43 5.45 -6.61 6.58
C GLU A 43 6.28 -6.52 5.29
N ILE A 44 7.56 -6.18 5.41
CA ILE A 44 8.48 -6.16 4.28
C ILE A 44 9.06 -7.58 4.11
N ASP A 45 8.81 -8.21 2.95
CA ASP A 45 9.36 -9.54 2.65
C ASP A 45 10.70 -9.40 1.92
N ILE A 46 10.73 -8.62 0.83
CA ILE A 46 11.88 -8.53 -0.08
C ILE A 46 12.11 -7.08 -0.46
N VAL A 47 13.38 -6.71 -0.61
CA VAL A 47 13.78 -5.41 -1.16
C VAL A 47 14.55 -5.63 -2.44
N PHE A 48 14.22 -4.87 -3.49
CA PHE A 48 14.79 -5.04 -4.81
C PHE A 48 14.95 -3.70 -5.54
N CYS A 49 15.85 -3.65 -6.51
CA CYS A 49 15.97 -2.48 -7.39
C CYS A 49 14.89 -2.56 -8.50
N PRO A 50 14.07 -1.53 -8.72
CA PRO A 50 13.04 -1.56 -9.77
C PRO A 50 13.62 -1.63 -11.19
N ASN A 51 14.86 -1.18 -11.38
CA ASN A 51 15.52 -1.13 -12.69
C ASN A 51 16.36 -2.37 -12.95
N CYS A 52 17.22 -2.73 -12.00
CA CYS A 52 18.12 -3.87 -12.10
C CYS A 52 17.38 -5.22 -11.83
N LEU A 53 16.17 -5.20 -11.22
CA LEU A 53 15.36 -6.37 -10.82
C LEU A 53 16.11 -7.40 -9.96
N GLU A 54 17.13 -6.93 -9.25
CA GLU A 54 17.96 -7.70 -8.35
C GLU A 54 17.48 -7.53 -6.90
N ASN A 55 17.42 -8.64 -6.18
CA ASN A 55 17.10 -8.65 -4.76
C ASN A 55 18.33 -8.22 -3.94
N VAL A 56 18.10 -7.39 -2.95
CA VAL A 56 19.13 -6.91 -2.03
C VAL A 56 18.77 -7.38 -0.62
N THR A 57 19.74 -7.89 0.12
CA THR A 57 19.51 -8.26 1.52
C THR A 57 19.20 -7.02 2.35
N ASN A 58 18.40 -7.14 3.40
CA ASN A 58 18.05 -5.99 4.25
C ASN A 58 19.29 -5.34 4.90
N ILE A 59 20.32 -6.12 5.22
CA ILE A 59 21.56 -5.63 5.83
C ILE A 59 22.33 -4.76 4.83
N ASP A 60 22.56 -5.28 3.62
CA ASP A 60 23.26 -4.53 2.56
C ASP A 60 22.48 -3.27 2.19
N ASN A 61 21.15 -3.38 2.18
CA ASN A 61 20.30 -2.25 1.82
C ASN A 61 20.34 -1.13 2.88
N GLN A 62 20.38 -1.48 4.17
CA GLN A 62 20.54 -0.50 5.24
C GLN A 62 21.91 0.20 5.16
N GLN A 63 22.99 -0.56 4.90
CA GLN A 63 24.33 0.02 4.73
C GLN A 63 24.38 1.02 3.57
N ARG A 64 23.68 0.71 2.46
CA ARG A 64 23.57 1.56 1.27
C ARG A 64 22.45 2.61 1.36
N ARG A 65 21.85 2.81 2.53
CA ARG A 65 20.76 3.79 2.76
C ARG A 65 19.58 3.62 1.80
N PHE A 66 19.17 2.38 1.57
CA PHE A 66 18.04 1.99 0.71
C PHE A 66 18.22 2.37 -0.77
N ARG A 67 19.46 2.28 -1.27
CA ARG A 67 19.82 2.60 -2.65
C ARG A 67 20.52 1.43 -3.36
N CYS A 68 20.32 1.33 -4.67
CA CYS A 68 20.96 0.33 -5.53
C CYS A 68 22.43 0.68 -5.79
N LYS A 69 23.31 -0.34 -5.90
CA LYS A 69 24.74 -0.14 -6.16
C LYS A 69 25.04 0.33 -7.59
N ASN A 70 24.32 -0.19 -8.59
CA ASN A 70 24.71 -0.05 -10.00
C ASN A 70 23.84 0.96 -10.76
N CYS A 71 22.58 1.10 -10.36
CA CYS A 71 21.58 1.89 -11.06
C CYS A 71 21.57 3.34 -10.51
N TYR A 72 21.62 4.38 -11.38
CA TYR A 72 21.63 5.81 -10.99
C TYR A 72 20.45 6.59 -11.59
N GLU A 73 19.95 7.58 -10.85
CA GLU A 73 18.89 8.52 -11.24
C GLU A 73 19.50 9.86 -11.67
N CYS A 74 18.95 10.42 -12.73
CA CYS A 74 19.29 11.74 -13.22
C CYS A 74 18.90 12.78 -12.17
N PRO A 75 19.82 13.68 -11.79
CA PRO A 75 19.53 14.64 -10.73
C PRO A 75 18.54 15.73 -11.16
N VAL A 76 18.31 15.91 -12.46
CA VAL A 76 17.38 16.91 -13.01
C VAL A 76 15.95 16.37 -13.11
N CYS A 77 15.77 15.17 -13.68
CA CYS A 77 14.44 14.62 -14.00
C CYS A 77 14.09 13.30 -13.29
N GLY A 78 15.01 12.70 -12.54
CA GLY A 78 14.80 11.42 -11.85
C GLY A 78 14.78 10.19 -12.76
N HIS A 79 15.01 10.34 -14.06
CA HIS A 79 15.06 9.21 -15.00
C HIS A 79 16.35 8.39 -14.83
N LEU A 80 16.29 7.09 -15.14
CA LEU A 80 17.46 6.20 -15.07
C LEU A 80 18.57 6.70 -16.01
N LEU A 81 19.80 6.78 -15.49
CA LEU A 81 20.98 7.14 -16.26
C LEU A 81 21.53 5.93 -17.00
N GLY A 82 21.85 6.12 -18.28
CA GLY A 82 22.64 5.17 -19.06
C GLY A 82 24.13 5.52 -18.99
N ILE A 83 24.98 4.56 -19.35
CA ILE A 83 26.41 4.77 -19.54
C ILE A 83 26.66 4.85 -21.05
N ARG A 84 27.42 5.85 -21.49
CA ARG A 84 27.91 5.96 -22.87
C ARG A 84 29.43 5.98 -22.86
N SER A 85 30.04 5.24 -23.79
CA SER A 85 31.46 5.33 -24.07
C SER A 85 31.72 6.38 -25.15
N GLN A 86 32.78 7.15 -24.98
CA GLN A 86 33.37 7.97 -26.02
C GLN A 86 34.88 7.67 -26.03
N GLY A 87 35.30 6.78 -26.92
CA GLY A 87 36.64 6.17 -26.85
C GLY A 87 36.78 5.31 -25.59
N ASP A 88 37.86 5.50 -24.84
CA ASP A 88 38.15 4.79 -23.58
C ASP A 88 37.48 5.41 -22.33
N GLN A 89 36.70 6.49 -22.51
CA GLN A 89 36.05 7.20 -21.40
C GLN A 89 34.56 6.87 -21.31
N TYR A 90 34.08 6.64 -20.08
CA TYR A 90 32.68 6.34 -19.79
C TYR A 90 32.03 7.50 -19.02
N HIS A 91 30.87 7.97 -19.49
CA HIS A 91 30.09 9.02 -18.82
C HIS A 91 28.63 8.63 -18.68
N HIS A 92 27.95 9.20 -17.67
CA HIS A 92 26.51 9.02 -17.51
C HIS A 92 25.74 10.00 -18.39
N HIS A 93 24.67 9.50 -19.00
CA HIS A 93 23.79 10.26 -19.87
C HIS A 93 22.32 9.98 -19.54
N CYS A 94 21.50 11.03 -19.50
CA CYS A 94 20.06 10.91 -19.38
C CYS A 94 19.38 10.95 -20.76
N ASN A 95 18.63 9.90 -21.10
CA ASN A 95 17.92 9.86 -22.39
C ASN A 95 16.76 10.88 -22.48
N ALA A 96 16.18 11.28 -21.35
CA ALA A 96 15.03 12.18 -21.28
C ALA A 96 15.44 13.66 -21.41
N CYS A 97 16.20 14.19 -20.45
CA CYS A 97 16.59 15.61 -20.42
C CYS A 97 17.96 15.91 -21.04
N LYS A 98 18.64 14.90 -21.61
CA LYS A 98 19.98 15.01 -22.22
C LYS A 98 21.11 15.44 -21.29
N TRP A 99 20.87 15.50 -19.98
CA TRP A 99 21.91 15.75 -18.98
C TRP A 99 23.07 14.76 -19.11
N THR A 100 24.29 15.26 -18.94
CA THR A 100 25.53 14.50 -19.00
C THR A 100 26.39 14.74 -17.76
N SER A 101 27.10 13.72 -17.30
CA SER A 101 28.00 13.86 -16.15
C SER A 101 29.32 14.56 -16.47
N LYS A 102 29.54 14.99 -17.72
CA LYS A 102 30.75 15.69 -18.17
C LYS A 102 30.91 17.07 -17.54
N ASP A 103 29.79 17.70 -17.21
CA ASP A 103 29.77 19.04 -16.61
C ASP A 103 30.15 19.02 -15.12
N LEU A 104 30.32 17.82 -14.55
CA LEU A 104 30.86 17.63 -13.21
C LEU A 104 32.37 17.48 -13.32
N ASP A 105 33.14 18.21 -12.52
CA ASP A 105 34.62 18.20 -12.47
C ASP A 105 35.16 16.86 -11.91
N ILE A 106 34.73 15.75 -12.50
CA ILE A 106 34.98 14.39 -12.07
C ILE A 106 35.90 13.74 -13.12
N PRO A 107 37.01 13.11 -12.72
CA PRO A 107 37.98 12.58 -13.67
C PRO A 107 37.35 11.55 -14.61
N GLU A 108 37.52 11.78 -15.91
CA GLU A 108 36.92 11.01 -17.03
C GLU A 108 37.57 9.63 -17.26
N ASN A 109 38.69 9.35 -16.58
CA ASN A 109 39.47 8.13 -16.75
C ASN A 109 38.94 6.99 -15.87
N ARG A 110 37.67 6.63 -16.06
CA ARG A 110 37.09 5.45 -15.39
C ARG A 110 37.04 4.29 -16.34
N THR A 111 37.68 3.18 -15.99
CA THR A 111 37.34 1.88 -16.56
C THR A 111 35.92 1.50 -16.11
N ASN A 112 35.20 0.71 -16.92
CA ASN A 112 33.84 0.22 -16.61
C ASN A 112 33.71 -0.49 -15.24
N GLU A 113 34.83 -0.91 -14.65
CA GLU A 113 34.89 -1.65 -13.39
C GLU A 113 34.94 -0.74 -12.14
N GLU A 114 35.31 0.53 -12.31
CA GLU A 114 35.35 1.50 -11.20
C GLU A 114 33.96 2.09 -10.95
N LEU A 115 33.41 1.79 -9.77
CA LEU A 115 32.16 2.36 -9.30
C LEU A 115 32.24 3.90 -9.27
N TRP A 116 31.15 4.56 -9.66
CA TRP A 116 31.00 6.00 -9.49
C TRP A 116 31.25 6.38 -8.02
N PRO A 117 32.01 7.45 -7.73
CA PRO A 117 32.36 7.84 -6.38
C PRO A 117 31.11 8.26 -5.64
N GLU A 118 30.93 7.66 -4.48
CA GLU A 118 29.89 8.05 -3.56
C GLU A 118 30.23 9.43 -2.97
N LEU A 119 29.26 10.35 -3.01
CA LEU A 119 29.37 11.62 -2.31
C LEU A 119 29.39 11.36 -0.81
N LYS A 120 30.50 11.68 -0.17
CA LYS A 120 30.65 11.61 1.28
C LYS A 120 30.21 12.93 1.90
N ASN A 121 29.52 12.84 3.04
CA ASN A 121 29.16 14.03 3.80
C ASN A 121 30.45 14.71 4.31
N PRO A 122 30.66 16.02 4.06
CA PRO A 122 31.84 16.73 4.57
C PRO A 122 31.97 16.66 6.10
N LEU A 123 30.84 16.59 6.82
CA LEU A 123 30.79 16.56 8.28
C LEU A 123 30.73 15.13 8.87
N ASP A 124 30.90 14.08 8.07
CA ASP A 124 30.71 12.69 8.52
C ASP A 124 31.64 12.32 9.70
N LYS A 125 32.90 12.79 9.66
CA LYS A 125 33.87 12.57 10.74
C LYS A 125 33.45 13.26 12.05
N GLU A 126 32.93 14.48 11.95
CA GLU A 126 32.48 15.26 13.11
C GLU A 126 31.22 14.65 13.71
N LEU A 127 30.26 14.24 12.86
CA LEU A 127 29.06 13.52 13.27
C LEU A 127 29.39 12.19 13.95
N GLY A 128 30.39 11.46 13.44
CA GLY A 128 30.90 10.24 14.07
C GLY A 128 31.40 10.47 15.50
N ARG A 129 32.27 11.48 15.68
CA ARG A 129 32.78 11.87 17.00
C ARG A 129 31.66 12.27 17.97
N ILE A 130 30.73 13.12 17.52
CA ILE A 130 29.59 13.56 18.34
C ILE A 130 28.69 12.36 18.72
N SER A 131 28.46 11.43 17.79
CA SER A 131 27.69 10.21 18.07
C SER A 131 28.36 9.35 19.14
N GLU A 132 29.68 9.20 19.10
CA GLU A 132 30.45 8.45 20.11
C GLU A 132 30.39 9.12 21.49
N LEU A 133 30.56 10.45 21.54
CA LEU A 133 30.42 11.23 22.78
C LEU A 133 29.02 11.10 23.38
N ILE A 134 27.96 11.27 22.57
CA ILE A 134 26.57 11.11 23.04
C ILE A 134 26.32 9.67 23.54
N LYS A 135 26.87 8.66 22.87
CA LYS A 135 26.78 7.27 23.32
C LYS A 135 27.45 7.09 24.68
N GLU A 136 28.61 7.68 24.91
CA GLU A 136 29.29 7.62 26.21
C GLU A 136 28.48 8.33 27.31
N LEU A 137 28.01 9.54 27.06
CA LEU A 137 27.15 10.28 28.00
C LEU A 137 25.88 9.50 28.34
N SER A 138 25.24 8.88 27.35
CA SER A 138 24.05 8.06 27.57
C SER A 138 24.33 6.81 28.42
N LYS A 139 25.51 6.19 28.28
CA LYS A 139 25.96 5.05 29.11
C LYS A 139 26.18 5.49 30.55
N ASN A 140 26.83 6.63 30.75
CA ASN A 140 27.07 7.21 32.07
C ASN A 140 25.73 7.56 32.75
N GLU A 141 24.81 8.23 32.05
CA GLU A 141 23.49 8.56 32.59
C GLU A 141 22.68 7.31 32.94
N LYS A 142 22.70 6.27 32.10
CA LYS A 142 22.05 4.99 32.38
C LYS A 142 22.63 4.33 33.64
N SER A 143 23.97 4.30 33.77
CA SER A 143 24.64 3.74 34.94
C SER A 143 24.28 4.50 36.23
N ASP A 144 24.14 5.81 36.15
CA ASP A 144 23.72 6.65 37.28
C ASP A 144 22.26 6.44 37.67
N ARG A 145 21.36 6.29 36.68
CA ARG A 145 19.96 5.93 36.93
C ARG A 145 19.85 4.57 37.61
N GLU A 146 20.59 3.58 37.15
CA GLU A 146 20.65 2.24 37.77
C GLU A 146 21.21 2.31 39.20
N ARG A 147 22.27 3.09 39.42
CA ARG A 147 22.84 3.35 40.76
C ARG A 147 21.80 3.94 41.70
N LYS A 148 21.11 5.01 41.28
CA LYS A 148 20.05 5.66 42.08
C LYS A 148 18.90 4.69 42.37
N ALA A 149 18.41 3.96 41.37
CA ALA A 149 17.36 2.98 41.55
C ALA A 149 17.74 1.87 42.55
N GLN A 150 18.97 1.37 42.50
CA GLN A 150 19.47 0.39 43.48
C GLN A 150 19.60 0.98 44.89
N THR A 151 20.05 2.23 45.01
CA THR A 151 20.24 2.90 46.30
C THR A 151 18.90 3.23 46.96
N THR A 152 17.94 3.77 46.21
CA THR A 152 16.59 4.09 46.70
C THR A 152 15.80 2.83 47.08
N LYS A 153 15.89 1.74 46.31
CA LYS A 153 15.28 0.44 46.65
C LYS A 153 15.90 -0.22 47.89
N ARG A 154 17.14 0.11 48.25
CA ARG A 154 17.80 -0.38 49.48
C ARG A 154 17.51 0.48 50.71
N LEU A 155 17.21 1.77 50.52
CA LEU A 155 16.85 2.70 51.60
C LEU A 155 15.38 2.55 52.04
N SER A 156 14.51 1.96 51.21
CA SER A 156 13.10 1.69 51.57
C SER A 156 12.91 0.46 52.47
N ASN A 157 13.98 -0.25 52.83
CA ASN A 157 13.93 -1.29 53.86
C ASN A 157 14.67 -0.81 55.10
N LEU A 158 14.00 -0.85 56.25
CA LEU A 158 14.47 -0.60 57.62
C LEU A 158 15.69 -1.47 58.03
N GLY A 159 16.81 -1.39 57.31
CA GLY A 159 17.96 -2.30 57.40
C GLY A 159 19.30 -1.63 57.69
N ILE A 160 19.30 -0.40 58.21
CA ILE A 160 20.53 0.32 58.58
C ILE A 160 21.15 -0.19 59.89
N LEU A 161 20.47 -1.05 60.66
CA LEU A 161 20.91 -1.32 62.03
C LEU A 161 21.73 -2.59 62.28
N GLN A 162 21.90 -3.51 61.32
CA GLN A 162 22.70 -4.71 61.57
C GLN A 162 23.39 -5.23 60.31
N ASN A 163 24.69 -4.93 60.17
CA ASN A 163 25.75 -5.91 59.81
C ASN A 163 26.92 -5.21 59.12
N ASP A 164 27.92 -4.81 59.90
CA ASP A 164 29.29 -4.72 59.38
C ASP A 164 30.25 -5.55 60.25
N ARG A 165 29.86 -6.82 60.50
CA ARG A 165 30.67 -7.79 61.25
C ARG A 165 31.75 -8.47 60.38
N TYR A 166 31.66 -8.33 59.05
CA TYR A 166 32.50 -9.04 58.08
C TYR A 166 33.27 -8.11 57.11
N GLY A 167 33.30 -6.79 57.36
CA GLY A 167 34.04 -5.84 56.51
C GLY A 167 33.53 -5.71 55.07
N LEU A 168 32.32 -6.23 54.79
CA LEU A 168 31.68 -6.18 53.48
C LEU A 168 31.32 -4.76 53.07
N GLN A 169 31.08 -3.86 54.03
CA GLN A 169 30.83 -2.45 53.74
C GLN A 169 32.10 -1.75 53.21
N GLY A 170 33.28 -2.16 53.67
CA GLY A 170 34.57 -1.69 53.15
C GLY A 170 34.81 -2.14 51.72
N ALA A 171 34.57 -3.42 51.41
CA ALA A 171 34.64 -3.96 50.05
C ALA A 171 33.59 -3.32 49.12
N TYR A 172 32.39 -3.07 49.63
CA TYR A 172 31.33 -2.33 48.93
C TYR A 172 31.73 -0.87 48.65
N ASN A 173 32.32 -0.17 49.62
CA ASN A 173 32.79 1.21 49.47
C ASN A 173 34.02 1.33 48.56
N LEU A 174 34.92 0.34 48.55
CA LEU A 174 36.03 0.25 47.60
C LEU A 174 35.55 -0.02 46.18
N ARG A 175 34.56 -0.92 46.02
CA ARG A 175 33.91 -1.18 44.73
C ARG A 175 33.08 0.01 44.26
N LYS A 176 32.44 0.74 45.19
CA LYS A 176 31.76 2.02 44.95
C LYS A 176 32.75 3.10 44.51
N LYS A 177 33.90 3.24 45.17
CA LYS A 177 34.98 4.16 44.74
C LYS A 177 35.60 3.78 43.39
N ALA A 178 35.72 2.49 43.09
CA ALA A 178 36.17 2.01 41.79
C ALA A 178 35.16 2.30 40.67
N LEU A 179 33.86 2.33 41.00
CA LEU A 179 32.76 2.71 40.10
C LEU A 179 32.51 4.25 40.06
N GLU A 180 32.93 5.00 41.09
CA GLU A 180 32.90 6.47 41.17
C GLU A 180 34.02 7.15 40.36
N LYS A 181 34.94 6.38 39.76
CA LYS A 181 35.71 6.86 38.61
C LYS A 181 34.75 7.01 37.43
N ILE A 182 33.88 8.00 37.51
CA ILE A 182 33.30 8.64 36.34
C ILE A 182 34.53 9.04 35.52
N PRO A 183 34.74 8.50 34.31
CA PRO A 183 35.73 9.09 33.45
C PRO A 183 35.24 10.51 33.24
N GLU A 184 35.92 11.48 33.84
CA GLU A 184 35.92 12.85 33.34
C GLU A 184 36.20 12.69 31.85
N THR A 185 35.18 12.86 31.01
CA THR A 185 35.34 12.88 29.57
C THR A 185 36.20 14.11 29.32
N LYS A 186 37.52 13.89 29.27
CA LYS A 186 38.57 14.92 29.16
C LYS A 186 38.56 15.61 27.80
N GLU A 187 37.69 15.21 26.90
CA GLU A 187 37.49 15.90 25.65
C GLU A 187 36.41 16.95 25.87
N PRO A 188 36.75 18.25 25.88
CA PRO A 188 35.76 19.29 25.97
C PRO A 188 34.76 19.06 24.83
N LEU A 189 33.46 19.11 25.16
CA LEU A 189 32.38 19.26 24.19
C LEU A 189 32.90 20.13 23.05
N ILE A 190 32.84 19.63 21.81
CA ILE A 190 33.14 20.43 20.62
C ILE A 190 32.10 21.55 20.59
N LEU A 191 32.36 22.62 21.34
CA LEU A 191 31.70 23.90 21.21
C LEU A 191 32.18 24.38 19.85
N LEU A 192 31.38 24.10 18.83
CA LEU A 192 31.45 24.85 17.59
C LEU A 192 31.47 26.32 18.01
N SER A 193 32.61 26.98 17.84
CA SER A 193 32.76 28.35 18.27
C SER A 193 31.80 29.19 17.42
N PRO A 194 30.90 29.98 18.03
CA PRO A 194 30.02 30.85 17.27
C PRO A 194 30.89 31.76 16.38
N SER A 195 30.68 31.70 15.07
CA SER A 195 31.37 32.61 14.15
C SER A 195 30.76 34.00 14.35
N ALA A 196 31.57 34.97 14.76
CA ALA A 196 31.14 36.36 14.86
C ALA A 196 30.87 36.97 13.47
N ASP A 197 31.62 36.51 12.47
CA ASP A 197 31.50 36.95 11.08
C ASP A 197 30.90 35.83 10.24
N VAL A 198 29.66 36.04 9.79
CA VAL A 198 29.00 35.20 8.78
C VAL A 198 29.43 35.75 7.41
N PRO A 199 29.87 34.89 6.46
CA PRO A 199 30.23 35.36 5.12
C PRO A 199 29.08 36.16 4.51
N GLU A 200 29.38 37.39 4.10
CA GLU A 200 28.41 38.23 3.41
C GLU A 200 28.03 37.60 2.06
N LEU A 201 26.82 37.93 1.58
CA LEU A 201 26.35 37.46 0.29
C LEU A 201 27.28 37.99 -0.81
N ASP A 202 27.73 37.11 -1.70
CA ASP A 202 28.58 37.49 -2.83
C ASP A 202 27.87 38.56 -3.69
N PRO A 203 28.43 39.77 -3.84
CA PRO A 203 27.80 40.86 -4.59
C PRO A 203 27.61 40.54 -6.08
N SER A 204 28.33 39.54 -6.60
CA SER A 204 28.21 39.05 -7.98
C SER A 204 26.79 38.50 -8.27
N LEU A 205 26.12 37.92 -7.26
CA LEU A 205 24.74 37.40 -7.37
C LEU A 205 23.68 38.49 -7.64
N LEU A 206 24.00 39.76 -7.34
CA LEU A 206 23.08 40.89 -7.54
C LEU A 206 23.21 41.53 -8.93
N THR A 207 24.32 41.27 -9.62
CA THR A 207 24.66 41.94 -10.89
C THR A 207 24.56 41.01 -12.09
N GLU A 208 24.77 39.70 -11.92
CA GLU A 208 24.71 38.72 -12.99
C GLU A 208 23.27 38.22 -13.26
N PRO A 209 22.83 38.11 -14.53
CA PRO A 209 21.55 37.50 -14.85
C PRO A 209 21.58 35.99 -14.54
N ILE A 210 20.61 35.54 -13.74
CA ILE A 210 20.50 34.13 -13.34
C ILE A 210 19.82 33.35 -14.47
N ASP A 211 20.49 32.32 -14.99
CA ASP A 211 19.87 31.34 -15.89
C ASP A 211 19.05 30.32 -15.06
N PRO A 212 17.71 30.27 -15.20
CA PRO A 212 16.88 29.31 -14.47
C PRO A 212 17.20 27.85 -14.80
N GLY A 213 17.88 27.57 -15.93
CA GLY A 213 18.32 26.21 -16.28
C GLY A 213 19.49 25.71 -15.44
N ASN A 214 20.28 26.61 -14.86
CA ASN A 214 21.52 26.28 -14.14
C ASN A 214 21.32 26.20 -12.62
N VAL A 215 20.19 26.71 -12.11
CA VAL A 215 19.85 26.67 -10.68
C VAL A 215 18.98 25.45 -10.38
N PRO A 216 19.32 24.63 -9.37
CA PRO A 216 18.51 23.49 -9.01
C PRO A 216 17.16 23.93 -8.43
N ASN A 217 16.08 23.25 -8.81
CA ASN A 217 14.77 23.48 -8.22
C ASN A 217 14.70 22.89 -6.80
N LEU A 218 13.72 23.32 -5.99
CA LEU A 218 13.57 22.89 -4.60
C LEU A 218 13.52 21.35 -4.46
N SER A 219 12.80 20.66 -5.34
CA SER A 219 12.69 19.20 -5.30
C SER A 219 14.03 18.53 -5.59
N GLN A 220 14.82 19.06 -6.52
CA GLN A 220 16.17 18.61 -6.83
C GLN A 220 17.09 18.90 -5.64
N SER A 221 17.05 20.08 -5.04
CA SER A 221 17.86 20.41 -3.85
C SER A 221 17.58 19.50 -2.66
N ILE A 222 16.30 19.18 -2.39
CA ILE A 222 15.90 18.26 -1.32
C ILE A 222 16.43 16.83 -1.56
N LEU A 223 16.53 16.40 -2.82
CA LEU A 223 17.10 15.09 -3.13
C LEU A 223 18.63 15.06 -2.92
N HIS A 224 19.30 16.22 -2.96
CA HIS A 224 20.76 16.37 -2.88
C HIS A 224 21.23 17.09 -1.61
N LEU A 225 20.53 16.94 -0.48
CA LEU A 225 20.85 17.63 0.80
C LEU A 225 22.29 17.47 1.32
N ILE A 226 23.06 16.50 0.79
CA ILE A 226 24.44 16.21 1.20
C ILE A 226 25.47 16.90 0.28
N THR A 227 25.04 17.64 -0.76
CA THR A 227 25.95 18.25 -1.73
C THR A 227 26.68 19.49 -1.20
N ASP A 228 27.89 19.68 -1.71
CA ASP A 228 28.75 20.82 -1.43
C ASP A 228 28.06 22.16 -1.67
N LYS A 229 28.55 23.19 -0.96
CA LYS A 229 28.13 24.59 -0.98
C LYS A 229 28.01 25.25 -2.37
N LYS A 230 28.38 24.54 -3.44
CA LYS A 230 28.40 24.99 -4.84
C LYS A 230 27.12 24.63 -5.63
N GLY A 231 26.16 23.92 -5.05
CA GLY A 231 24.85 23.68 -5.68
C GLY A 231 24.87 22.81 -6.94
N LYS A 232 25.99 22.12 -7.23
CA LYS A 232 26.09 21.22 -8.40
C LYS A 232 25.28 19.96 -8.18
N LEU A 233 24.53 19.56 -9.20
CA LEU A 233 23.65 18.39 -9.20
C LEU A 233 24.43 17.12 -9.54
N HIS A 234 24.57 16.21 -8.58
CA HIS A 234 25.28 14.93 -8.76
C HIS A 234 24.30 13.77 -8.97
N PRO A 235 24.63 12.77 -9.80
CA PRO A 235 23.76 11.60 -9.97
C PRO A 235 23.60 10.85 -8.65
N LEU A 236 22.37 10.44 -8.34
CA LEU A 236 22.05 9.70 -7.13
C LEU A 236 21.81 8.24 -7.46
N HIS A 237 22.15 7.33 -6.56
CA HIS A 237 21.77 5.92 -6.72
C HIS A 237 20.24 5.75 -6.70
N VAL A 238 19.70 4.83 -7.50
CA VAL A 238 18.27 4.52 -7.53
C VAL A 238 17.76 4.05 -6.18
N LYS A 239 16.57 4.50 -5.76
CA LYS A 239 15.92 3.99 -4.53
C LYS A 239 15.45 2.55 -4.72
N THR A 240 15.72 1.68 -3.75
CA THR A 240 15.20 0.31 -3.76
C THR A 240 13.72 0.29 -3.36
N ASN A 241 12.93 -0.59 -3.98
CA ASN A 241 11.54 -0.82 -3.65
C ASN A 241 11.38 -2.08 -2.80
N SER A 242 10.33 -2.14 -1.99
CA SER A 242 9.99 -3.33 -1.21
C SER A 242 8.73 -4.02 -1.74
N ARG A 243 8.72 -5.36 -1.69
CA ARG A 243 7.50 -6.16 -1.78
C ARG A 243 6.99 -6.43 -0.37
N ARG A 244 5.68 -6.26 -0.21
CA ARG A 244 4.98 -6.47 1.07
C ARG A 244 4.40 -7.88 1.14
N ILE A 245 4.47 -8.47 2.32
CA ILE A 245 3.70 -9.65 2.69
C ILE A 245 2.55 -9.21 3.58
N LEU A 246 1.40 -9.85 3.43
CA LEU A 246 0.20 -9.52 4.16
C LEU A 246 -0.17 -10.64 5.11
N ARG A 247 -0.48 -10.30 6.36
CA ARG A 247 -0.95 -11.22 7.39
C ARG A 247 -2.32 -10.81 7.93
N CYS A 248 -3.12 -11.80 8.27
CA CYS A 248 -4.36 -11.58 8.98
C CYS A 248 -4.07 -11.02 10.38
N ALA A 249 -4.74 -9.94 10.79
CA ALA A 249 -4.52 -9.32 12.10
C ALA A 249 -4.92 -10.19 13.29
N GLU A 250 -5.78 -11.20 13.11
CA GLU A 250 -6.28 -12.01 14.22
C GLU A 250 -5.48 -13.29 14.47
N CYS A 251 -5.02 -13.93 13.39
CA CYS A 251 -4.33 -15.22 13.47
C CYS A 251 -2.91 -15.20 12.91
N GLU A 252 -2.43 -14.03 12.48
CA GLU A 252 -1.09 -13.78 11.93
C GLU A 252 -0.69 -14.66 10.72
N ASN A 253 -1.66 -15.38 10.17
CA ASN A 253 -1.44 -16.21 9.00
C ASN A 253 -1.29 -15.36 7.76
N ILE A 254 -0.36 -15.78 6.91
CA ILE A 254 -0.06 -15.14 5.64
C ILE A 254 -1.28 -15.31 4.72
N ILE A 255 -1.81 -14.19 4.25
CA ILE A 255 -2.94 -14.14 3.30
C ILE A 255 -2.49 -13.80 1.88
N TYR A 256 -1.39 -13.07 1.76
CA TYR A 256 -0.76 -12.77 0.48
C TYR A 256 0.75 -12.77 0.62
N ARG A 257 1.42 -13.43 -0.31
CA ARG A 257 2.87 -13.47 -0.44
C ARG A 257 3.26 -13.49 -1.91
N GLY A 258 4.05 -12.50 -2.32
CA GLY A 258 4.64 -12.46 -3.65
C GLY A 258 5.71 -13.53 -3.86
N GLU A 259 6.08 -13.76 -5.12
CA GLU A 259 7.27 -14.54 -5.46
C GLU A 259 8.55 -13.84 -5.00
N PHE A 260 9.61 -14.64 -4.77
CA PHE A 260 10.91 -14.11 -4.36
C PHE A 260 11.54 -13.26 -5.46
N SER A 261 11.40 -13.70 -6.71
CA SER A 261 11.94 -13.04 -7.88
C SER A 261 11.14 -11.78 -8.25
N PRO A 262 11.79 -10.61 -8.40
CA PRO A 262 11.14 -9.37 -8.82
C PRO A 262 10.53 -9.41 -10.22
N LYS A 263 10.99 -10.33 -11.07
CA LYS A 263 10.52 -10.49 -12.45
C LYS A 263 9.15 -11.17 -12.51
N ASP A 264 8.86 -12.01 -11.53
CA ASP A 264 7.65 -12.81 -11.51
C ASP A 264 6.49 -12.01 -10.93
N VAL A 265 5.38 -12.01 -11.67
CA VAL A 265 4.12 -11.33 -11.34
C VAL A 265 3.17 -12.27 -10.59
N LYS A 266 3.32 -13.59 -10.78
CA LYS A 266 2.50 -14.59 -10.11
C LYS A 266 2.85 -14.59 -8.62
N PRO A 267 1.88 -14.45 -7.70
CA PRO A 267 2.15 -14.57 -6.28
C PRO A 267 2.31 -16.05 -5.87
N LYS A 268 3.13 -16.29 -4.85
CA LYS A 268 3.31 -17.62 -4.24
C LYS A 268 2.09 -18.07 -3.45
N LEU A 269 1.43 -17.12 -2.78
CA LEU A 269 0.17 -17.32 -2.09
C LEU A 269 -0.70 -16.08 -2.26
N GLN A 270 -1.95 -16.28 -2.63
CA GLN A 270 -2.91 -15.21 -2.80
C GLN A 270 -4.29 -15.69 -2.36
N LEU A 271 -4.84 -15.03 -1.34
CA LEU A 271 -6.20 -15.25 -0.84
C LEU A 271 -6.99 -13.95 -0.98
N LEU A 272 -7.37 -13.60 -2.22
CA LEU A 272 -8.21 -12.44 -2.49
C LEU A 272 -9.65 -12.73 -2.12
N ALA A 273 -10.38 -11.71 -1.69
CA ALA A 273 -11.81 -11.85 -1.42
C ALA A 273 -12.62 -12.20 -2.68
N SER A 274 -12.20 -11.75 -3.86
CA SER A 274 -12.83 -12.08 -5.16
C SER A 274 -12.88 -13.57 -5.49
N ASP A 275 -12.01 -14.37 -4.85
CA ASP A 275 -11.90 -15.82 -5.10
C ASP A 275 -12.80 -16.63 -4.16
N PHE A 276 -13.48 -15.99 -3.21
CA PHE A 276 -14.37 -16.64 -2.24
C PHE A 276 -15.77 -16.00 -2.18
N PHE A 277 -15.87 -14.70 -2.44
CA PHE A 277 -17.11 -13.94 -2.38
C PHE A 277 -17.62 -13.68 -3.80
N PRO A 278 -18.95 -13.70 -4.01
CA PRO A 278 -19.52 -13.34 -5.30
C PRO A 278 -19.32 -11.84 -5.53
N GLU A 279 -18.86 -11.50 -6.73
CA GLU A 279 -18.56 -10.14 -7.14
C GLU A 279 -19.82 -9.50 -7.74
N ILE A 280 -20.30 -8.42 -7.13
CA ILE A 280 -21.43 -7.64 -7.64
C ILE A 280 -20.91 -6.48 -8.48
N ARG A 281 -21.50 -6.30 -9.66
CA ARG A 281 -21.21 -5.19 -10.58
C ARG A 281 -22.50 -4.52 -11.02
N ILE A 282 -22.42 -3.23 -11.35
CA ILE A 282 -23.51 -2.52 -12.01
C ILE A 282 -23.39 -2.79 -13.51
N SER A 283 -24.43 -3.36 -14.13
CA SER A 283 -24.39 -3.73 -15.55
C SER A 283 -24.64 -2.54 -16.47
N ARG A 284 -25.47 -1.58 -16.05
CA ARG A 284 -25.89 -0.42 -16.83
C ARG A 284 -25.98 0.79 -15.92
N GLN A 285 -25.59 1.96 -16.42
CA GLN A 285 -25.77 3.20 -15.68
C GLN A 285 -27.26 3.51 -15.53
N VAL A 286 -27.65 3.93 -14.34
CA VAL A 286 -29.04 4.25 -13.99
C VAL A 286 -29.14 5.75 -13.83
N GLU A 287 -30.09 6.37 -14.51
CA GLU A 287 -30.46 7.76 -14.26
C GLU A 287 -31.57 7.74 -13.20
N LEU A 288 -31.27 8.31 -12.03
CA LEU A 288 -32.25 8.43 -10.97
C LEU A 288 -33.17 9.62 -11.27
N VAL A 289 -34.48 9.42 -11.12
CA VAL A 289 -35.49 10.48 -11.20
C VAL A 289 -36.19 10.57 -9.85
N SER A 290 -36.30 11.78 -9.29
CA SER A 290 -36.93 12.03 -7.99
C SER A 290 -38.37 11.53 -7.96
N GLY A 291 -38.74 10.76 -6.94
CA GLY A 291 -40.10 10.26 -6.73
C GLY A 291 -40.58 9.17 -7.70
N GLN A 292 -39.72 8.67 -8.59
CA GLN A 292 -40.03 7.55 -9.49
C GLN A 292 -39.26 6.28 -9.13
N ASN A 293 -39.91 5.12 -9.29
CA ASN A 293 -39.25 3.82 -9.21
C ASN A 293 -38.19 3.73 -10.32
N SER A 294 -36.91 3.79 -9.94
CA SER A 294 -35.79 3.56 -10.84
C SER A 294 -35.34 2.11 -10.71
N VAL A 295 -34.88 1.48 -11.79
CA VAL A 295 -34.45 0.07 -11.78
C VAL A 295 -32.93 -0.01 -11.91
N ILE A 296 -32.30 -0.70 -10.95
CA ILE A 296 -30.86 -0.98 -10.94
C ILE A 296 -30.61 -2.36 -11.51
N PHE A 297 -29.73 -2.43 -12.50
CA PHE A 297 -29.28 -3.68 -13.10
C PHE A 297 -27.97 -4.15 -12.48
N LEU A 298 -28.03 -5.21 -11.68
CA LEU A 298 -26.88 -5.80 -11.00
C LEU A 298 -26.47 -7.10 -11.70
N ALA A 299 -25.18 -7.29 -11.89
CA ALA A 299 -24.59 -8.56 -12.32
C ALA A 299 -23.83 -9.17 -11.14
N ILE A 300 -24.23 -10.38 -10.73
CA ILE A 300 -23.57 -11.15 -9.67
C ILE A 300 -22.73 -12.22 -10.35
N ASN A 301 -21.41 -12.16 -10.16
CA ASN A 301 -20.46 -13.09 -10.75
C ASN A 301 -19.91 -14.03 -9.68
N ASN A 302 -19.96 -15.33 -9.95
CA ASN A 302 -19.29 -16.35 -9.16
C ASN A 302 -17.93 -16.68 -9.81
N ASN A 303 -16.84 -16.33 -9.14
CA ASN A 303 -15.49 -16.66 -9.59
C ASN A 303 -14.96 -17.96 -8.98
N THR A 304 -15.76 -18.64 -8.15
CA THR A 304 -15.33 -19.80 -7.41
C THR A 304 -15.64 -21.11 -8.14
N ILE A 305 -15.07 -22.18 -7.63
CA ILE A 305 -15.22 -23.54 -8.17
C ILE A 305 -16.57 -24.15 -7.75
N TYR A 306 -17.24 -23.59 -6.74
CA TYR A 306 -18.48 -24.15 -6.18
C TYR A 306 -19.66 -23.23 -6.39
N SER A 307 -20.85 -23.82 -6.33
CA SER A 307 -22.10 -23.12 -6.59
C SER A 307 -22.55 -22.50 -5.29
N PHE A 308 -23.07 -21.29 -5.39
CA PHE A 308 -23.54 -20.56 -4.22
C PHE A 308 -25.04 -20.37 -4.27
N LYS A 309 -25.70 -20.69 -3.16
CA LYS A 309 -27.02 -20.11 -2.89
C LYS A 309 -26.79 -18.71 -2.33
N VAL A 310 -27.10 -17.70 -3.12
CA VAL A 310 -26.96 -16.29 -2.80
C VAL A 310 -28.32 -15.74 -2.42
N LYS A 311 -28.41 -15.09 -1.26
CA LYS A 311 -29.56 -14.35 -0.79
C LYS A 311 -29.21 -12.88 -0.64
N LEU A 312 -29.86 -12.02 -1.42
CA LEU A 312 -29.66 -10.58 -1.45
C LEU A 312 -30.89 -9.89 -0.85
N ILE A 313 -30.67 -9.10 0.20
CA ILE A 313 -31.73 -8.37 0.92
C ILE A 313 -31.39 -6.87 0.88
N GLY A 314 -32.26 -6.05 0.30
CA GLY A 314 -32.12 -4.60 0.34
C GLY A 314 -32.46 -4.05 1.72
N LYS A 315 -31.69 -3.07 2.20
CA LYS A 315 -31.92 -2.39 3.49
C LYS A 315 -32.38 -0.96 3.24
N LYS A 316 -33.26 -0.46 4.12
CA LYS A 316 -33.50 0.98 4.28
C LYS A 316 -32.57 1.52 5.35
N CYS A 317 -32.07 2.74 5.16
CA CYS A 317 -31.37 3.47 6.20
C CYS A 317 -32.24 4.67 6.56
N GLU A 318 -32.80 4.68 7.76
CA GLU A 318 -33.70 5.75 8.22
C GLU A 318 -32.96 7.08 8.51
N ASN A 319 -31.62 7.02 8.65
CA ASN A 319 -30.82 8.15 9.13
C ASN A 319 -30.04 8.89 8.04
N ASP A 320 -29.93 8.33 6.82
CA ASP A 320 -29.12 8.91 5.73
C ASP A 320 -30.00 9.23 4.52
N GLU A 321 -30.26 10.52 4.28
CA GLU A 321 -31.08 11.00 3.15
C GLU A 321 -30.55 10.52 1.78
N LYS A 322 -29.23 10.29 1.66
CA LYS A 322 -28.57 9.78 0.43
C LYS A 322 -28.81 8.29 0.15
N CYS A 323 -29.46 7.57 1.07
CA CYS A 323 -29.75 6.15 0.91
C CYS A 323 -31.01 5.95 0.06
N VAL A 324 -30.91 5.16 -1.00
CA VAL A 324 -32.05 4.78 -1.83
C VAL A 324 -32.79 3.60 -1.18
N ASP A 325 -34.11 3.68 -1.13
CA ASP A 325 -34.94 2.62 -0.55
C ASP A 325 -34.94 1.39 -1.46
N THR A 326 -34.45 0.27 -0.92
CA THR A 326 -34.40 -1.03 -1.62
C THR A 326 -35.06 -2.16 -0.82
N SER A 327 -35.85 -1.85 0.22
CA SER A 327 -36.52 -2.84 1.10
C SER A 327 -37.32 -3.89 0.35
N ASN A 328 -37.85 -3.54 -0.82
CA ASN A 328 -38.70 -4.44 -1.58
C ASN A 328 -37.88 -5.63 -2.12
N CYS A 329 -36.55 -5.54 -2.14
CA CYS A 329 -35.64 -6.55 -2.66
C CYS A 329 -35.32 -7.64 -1.63
N SER A 330 -35.92 -8.81 -1.79
CA SER A 330 -35.45 -10.07 -1.23
C SER A 330 -35.36 -11.10 -2.35
N LEU A 331 -34.18 -11.66 -2.56
CA LEU A 331 -33.89 -12.57 -3.67
C LEU A 331 -33.08 -13.75 -3.16
N GLU A 332 -33.41 -14.96 -3.61
CA GLU A 332 -32.60 -16.17 -3.40
C GLU A 332 -32.29 -16.79 -4.76
N LEU A 333 -31.01 -16.98 -5.08
CA LEU A 333 -30.53 -17.46 -6.37
C LEU A 333 -29.48 -18.53 -6.17
N LEU A 334 -29.46 -19.54 -7.05
CA LEU A 334 -28.35 -20.48 -7.16
C LEU A 334 -27.49 -20.08 -8.36
N ILE A 335 -26.23 -19.71 -8.11
CA ILE A 335 -25.29 -19.35 -9.17
C ILE A 335 -24.36 -20.54 -9.44
N PRO A 336 -24.31 -21.05 -10.70
CA PRO A 336 -23.47 -22.20 -11.04
C PRO A 336 -21.97 -21.90 -10.93
N ASP A 337 -21.19 -22.97 -10.97
CA ASP A 337 -19.73 -22.96 -10.92
C ASP A 337 -19.14 -22.34 -12.18
N LYS A 338 -17.90 -21.87 -12.09
CA LYS A 338 -17.14 -21.35 -13.24
C LYS A 338 -16.93 -22.40 -14.35
N ASP A 339 -16.73 -23.67 -13.97
CA ASP A 339 -16.27 -24.73 -14.89
C ASP A 339 -17.40 -25.60 -15.46
N ASN A 340 -18.58 -25.64 -14.84
CA ASN A 340 -19.73 -26.44 -15.32
C ASN A 340 -20.45 -25.86 -16.55
N SER A 341 -19.84 -24.90 -17.26
CA SER A 341 -20.47 -24.18 -18.37
C SER A 341 -20.18 -24.75 -19.77
N GLU A 342 -19.49 -25.89 -19.87
CA GLU A 342 -19.20 -26.55 -21.16
C GLU A 342 -20.12 -27.75 -21.50
N THR A 343 -20.90 -28.28 -20.57
CA THR A 343 -21.58 -29.59 -20.75
C THR A 343 -23.10 -29.61 -20.60
N GLN A 344 -23.79 -28.56 -21.05
CA GLN A 344 -25.24 -28.64 -21.31
C GLN A 344 -25.62 -28.02 -22.66
N LEU A 345 -25.12 -28.63 -23.74
CA LEU A 345 -25.85 -28.69 -25.00
C LEU A 345 -26.73 -29.93 -24.94
N VAL A 346 -27.99 -29.76 -24.53
CA VAL A 346 -29.01 -30.81 -24.70
C VAL A 346 -29.35 -30.85 -26.19
N GLU A 347 -28.92 -31.93 -26.84
CA GLU A 347 -29.39 -32.31 -28.18
C GLU A 347 -30.91 -32.51 -28.13
N ILE A 348 -31.66 -31.60 -28.74
CA ILE A 348 -33.01 -31.90 -29.21
C ILE A 348 -32.90 -32.12 -30.70
N LYS A 349 -33.03 -33.38 -31.10
CA LYS A 349 -33.26 -33.79 -32.49
C LYS A 349 -34.62 -33.25 -32.93
N SER A 350 -34.64 -32.36 -33.90
CA SER A 350 -35.73 -32.27 -34.87
C SER A 350 -35.17 -31.70 -36.17
N GLU A 351 -35.15 -32.55 -37.19
CA GLU A 351 -34.94 -32.21 -38.58
C GLU A 351 -36.00 -31.20 -39.02
N GLU A 352 -35.55 -30.06 -39.57
CA GLU A 352 -36.12 -29.31 -40.71
C GLU A 352 -35.46 -27.92 -40.74
N GLU A 353 -34.67 -27.63 -41.77
CA GLU A 353 -34.14 -26.30 -42.04
C GLU A 353 -35.27 -25.33 -42.41
N PRO A 354 -35.23 -24.07 -41.92
CA PRO A 354 -35.20 -23.00 -42.91
C PRO A 354 -34.25 -21.84 -42.56
N LYS A 355 -33.44 -21.53 -43.57
CA LYS A 355 -32.89 -20.22 -43.99
C LYS A 355 -32.89 -19.05 -42.99
N PHE A 356 -31.66 -18.59 -42.75
CA PHE A 356 -31.28 -17.26 -42.30
C PHE A 356 -32.16 -16.15 -42.90
N ASN A 357 -32.70 -15.29 -42.03
CA ASN A 357 -32.98 -13.91 -42.36
C ASN A 357 -32.50 -13.03 -41.19
N GLU A 358 -31.52 -12.20 -41.48
CA GLU A 358 -30.98 -11.17 -40.59
C GLU A 358 -32.08 -10.15 -40.26
N ASN A 359 -32.14 -9.76 -38.98
CA ASN A 359 -32.93 -8.66 -38.38
C ASN A 359 -34.04 -9.09 -37.40
N SER A 360 -33.65 -9.49 -36.19
CA SER A 360 -34.40 -9.18 -34.97
C SER A 360 -33.53 -9.42 -33.73
N ASN A 361 -33.06 -8.34 -33.11
CA ASN A 361 -32.49 -8.37 -31.76
C ASN A 361 -33.61 -8.56 -30.73
N THR A 362 -33.86 -9.80 -30.32
CA THR A 362 -34.64 -10.12 -29.12
C THR A 362 -34.05 -11.38 -28.45
N PRO A 363 -33.60 -11.32 -27.19
CA PRO A 363 -33.29 -12.53 -26.44
C PRO A 363 -34.61 -13.20 -26.02
N LEU A 364 -34.71 -14.51 -26.31
CA LEU A 364 -35.81 -15.38 -25.89
C LEU A 364 -36.02 -15.30 -24.37
N ALA A 365 -37.25 -14.99 -23.97
CA ALA A 365 -37.75 -15.23 -22.62
C ALA A 365 -38.03 -16.73 -22.46
N ILE A 366 -37.47 -17.34 -21.41
CA ILE A 366 -37.89 -18.66 -20.94
C ILE A 366 -38.99 -18.42 -19.90
N GLU A 367 -40.21 -18.86 -20.22
CA GLU A 367 -41.32 -18.91 -19.27
C GLU A 367 -41.14 -20.08 -18.29
N ALA A 368 -41.06 -19.79 -17.00
CA ALA A 368 -41.31 -20.75 -15.92
C ALA A 368 -41.79 -20.02 -14.64
N PRO A 369 -42.62 -20.67 -13.80
CA PRO A 369 -43.60 -19.99 -12.95
C PRO A 369 -43.05 -19.55 -11.58
N ASN A 370 -43.75 -18.56 -10.99
CA ASN A 370 -43.69 -18.03 -9.62
C ASN A 370 -43.01 -16.66 -9.47
N GLU A 371 -43.65 -15.77 -8.70
CA GLU A 371 -43.40 -14.32 -8.53
C GLU A 371 -41.96 -13.90 -8.20
N THR A 372 -41.08 -14.84 -7.82
CA THR A 372 -39.63 -14.66 -7.70
C THR A 372 -38.90 -14.53 -9.05
N SER A 373 -39.53 -14.91 -10.17
CA SER A 373 -38.99 -14.86 -11.53
C SER A 373 -38.98 -13.47 -12.16
N SER A 374 -39.76 -12.52 -11.62
CA SER A 374 -39.87 -11.15 -12.19
C SER A 374 -38.60 -10.31 -12.06
N ARG A 375 -37.70 -10.65 -11.12
CA ARG A 375 -36.51 -9.86 -10.78
C ARG A 375 -35.19 -10.42 -11.29
N VAL A 376 -35.20 -11.62 -11.86
CA VAL A 376 -34.02 -12.31 -12.38
C VAL A 376 -34.06 -12.23 -13.89
N LEU A 377 -33.17 -11.45 -14.49
CA LEU A 377 -33.14 -11.25 -15.93
C LEU A 377 -32.52 -12.43 -16.66
N TYR A 378 -31.43 -12.96 -16.11
CA TYR A 378 -30.76 -14.14 -16.66
C TYR A 378 -29.93 -14.82 -15.59
N VAL A 379 -29.76 -16.14 -15.73
CA VAL A 379 -28.70 -16.89 -15.07
C VAL A 379 -27.97 -17.63 -16.19
N SER A 380 -26.72 -17.26 -16.46
CA SER A 380 -25.93 -17.83 -17.54
C SER A 380 -24.51 -18.11 -17.07
N LYS A 381 -24.06 -19.35 -17.25
CA LYS A 381 -22.74 -19.83 -16.82
C LYS A 381 -22.51 -19.52 -15.34
N ASN A 382 -21.60 -18.61 -15.03
CA ASN A 382 -21.22 -18.20 -13.68
C ASN A 382 -21.74 -16.81 -13.29
N ARG A 383 -22.73 -16.29 -14.01
CA ARG A 383 -23.28 -14.94 -13.81
C ARG A 383 -24.79 -14.95 -13.70
N ALA A 384 -25.32 -14.12 -12.80
CA ALA A 384 -26.74 -13.84 -12.71
C ALA A 384 -26.98 -12.34 -12.87
N GLY A 385 -27.89 -11.98 -13.78
CA GLY A 385 -28.41 -10.63 -13.92
C GLY A 385 -29.67 -10.45 -13.09
N VAL A 386 -29.68 -9.43 -12.25
CA VAL A 386 -30.77 -9.12 -11.33
C VAL A 386 -31.22 -7.68 -11.56
N CYS A 387 -32.53 -7.44 -11.60
CA CYS A 387 -33.09 -6.11 -11.52
C CYS A 387 -33.63 -5.83 -10.11
N VAL A 388 -33.28 -4.65 -9.59
CA VAL A 388 -33.70 -4.18 -8.28
C VAL A 388 -34.37 -2.83 -8.44
N GLU A 389 -35.63 -2.73 -8.05
CA GLU A 389 -36.34 -1.45 -7.96
C GLU A 389 -35.82 -0.65 -6.78
N CYS A 390 -35.61 0.65 -7.00
CA CYS A 390 -35.06 1.56 -6.04
C CYS A 390 -35.83 2.89 -6.07
N LEU A 391 -36.15 3.40 -4.89
CA LEU A 391 -36.89 4.64 -4.70
C LEU A 391 -35.98 5.70 -4.08
N PRO A 392 -35.56 6.72 -4.85
CA PRO A 392 -34.76 7.81 -4.29
C PRO A 392 -35.65 8.65 -3.35
N GLN A 393 -35.19 8.86 -2.12
CA GLN A 393 -35.90 9.67 -1.12
C GLN A 393 -35.67 11.18 -1.30
N ILE A 394 -34.66 11.60 -2.08
CA ILE A 394 -34.25 13.00 -2.21
C ILE A 394 -34.82 13.64 -3.48
N GLU A 395 -35.30 14.89 -3.37
CA GLU A 395 -35.75 15.74 -4.48
C GLU A 395 -34.61 16.61 -5.09
N THR A 396 -33.49 16.80 -4.40
CA THR A 396 -32.33 17.61 -4.84
C THR A 396 -30.97 16.89 -4.68
N ASN A 397 -30.08 17.03 -5.67
CA ASN A 397 -28.72 16.44 -5.76
C ASN A 397 -28.64 14.89 -5.74
N LEU A 398 -29.06 14.27 -6.84
CA LEU A 398 -29.00 12.82 -7.12
C LEU A 398 -27.59 12.29 -7.51
N GLU A 399 -26.54 13.11 -7.38
CA GLU A 399 -25.19 12.78 -7.84
C GLU A 399 -24.47 11.76 -6.95
N ASP A 400 -24.81 11.70 -5.65
CA ASP A 400 -24.12 10.91 -4.62
C ASP A 400 -25.02 9.84 -3.94
N CYS A 401 -26.04 9.35 -4.62
CA CYS A 401 -26.95 8.35 -4.05
C CYS A 401 -26.29 6.96 -3.96
N TYR A 402 -26.59 6.24 -2.87
CA TYR A 402 -26.17 4.85 -2.70
C TYR A 402 -27.29 3.94 -2.20
N ALA A 403 -27.19 2.65 -2.51
CA ALA A 403 -28.05 1.60 -1.97
C ALA A 403 -27.26 0.64 -1.07
N LEU A 404 -27.91 0.18 0.00
CA LEU A 404 -27.34 -0.79 0.94
C LEU A 404 -28.02 -2.14 0.78
N PHE A 405 -27.21 -3.19 0.67
CA PHE A 405 -27.67 -4.56 0.57
C PHE A 405 -26.97 -5.44 1.62
N SER A 406 -27.68 -6.43 2.13
CA SER A 406 -27.12 -7.55 2.87
C SER A 406 -27.06 -8.76 1.96
N LEU A 407 -25.83 -9.22 1.70
CA LEU A 407 -25.55 -10.40 0.90
C LEU A 407 -25.21 -11.55 1.83
N SER A 408 -26.05 -12.58 1.83
CA SER A 408 -25.76 -13.87 2.47
C SER A 408 -25.51 -14.92 1.41
N PHE A 409 -24.46 -15.72 1.53
CA PHE A 409 -24.19 -16.79 0.57
C PHE A 409 -23.73 -18.07 1.27
N THR A 410 -24.16 -19.20 0.72
CA THR A 410 -23.79 -20.55 1.18
C THR A 410 -23.21 -21.36 0.02
N PRO A 411 -21.94 -21.81 0.09
CA PRO A 411 -21.42 -22.78 -0.86
C PRO A 411 -22.14 -24.11 -0.70
N THR A 412 -22.40 -24.77 -1.82
CA THR A 412 -22.98 -26.12 -1.88
C THR A 412 -22.05 -27.19 -1.29
N ASN A 413 -20.74 -26.94 -1.29
CA ASN A 413 -19.80 -27.73 -0.51
C ASN A 413 -19.93 -27.35 0.98
N GLY A 414 -20.61 -28.20 1.75
CA GLY A 414 -20.96 -28.01 3.17
C GLY A 414 -19.80 -27.86 4.17
N THR A 415 -18.62 -27.44 3.73
CA THR A 415 -17.44 -27.16 4.58
C THR A 415 -17.37 -25.72 5.08
N PHE A 416 -18.11 -24.78 4.50
CA PHE A 416 -18.12 -23.38 4.94
C PHE A 416 -19.49 -22.96 5.49
N SER A 417 -19.46 -22.18 6.57
CA SER A 417 -20.65 -21.57 7.15
C SER A 417 -21.24 -20.50 6.24
N THR A 418 -22.55 -20.24 6.40
CA THR A 418 -23.25 -19.09 5.80
C THR A 418 -22.49 -17.81 6.09
N CYS A 419 -21.96 -17.15 5.05
CA CYS A 419 -21.28 -15.87 5.19
C CYS A 419 -22.25 -14.74 4.87
N THR A 420 -22.32 -13.72 5.74
CA THR A 420 -23.13 -12.53 5.53
C THR A 420 -22.24 -11.30 5.48
N VAL A 421 -22.41 -10.47 4.45
CA VAL A 421 -21.65 -9.23 4.24
C VAL A 421 -22.57 -8.12 3.78
N GLU A 422 -22.36 -6.92 4.30
CA GLU A 422 -23.06 -5.72 3.84
C GLU A 422 -22.34 -5.10 2.64
N ILE A 423 -23.12 -4.65 1.66
CA ILE A 423 -22.65 -4.09 0.40
C ILE A 423 -23.26 -2.71 0.21
N LYS A 424 -22.44 -1.76 -0.19
CA LYS A 424 -22.81 -0.38 -0.52
C LYS A 424 -22.54 -0.15 -2.00
N ILE A 425 -23.59 0.17 -2.75
CA ILE A 425 -23.55 0.39 -4.20
C ILE A 425 -23.83 1.86 -4.46
N PHE A 426 -22.89 2.57 -5.07
CA PHE A 426 -23.07 3.96 -5.50
C PHE A 426 -23.72 3.98 -6.88
N ILE A 427 -24.84 4.71 -7.02
CA ILE A 427 -25.71 4.69 -8.21
C ILE A 427 -25.69 6.04 -8.93
N GLY A 428 -25.50 7.14 -8.19
CA GLY A 428 -25.44 8.50 -8.77
C GLY A 428 -24.22 8.71 -9.68
N LYS A 429 -24.27 9.77 -10.51
CA LYS A 429 -23.14 10.24 -11.33
C LYS A 429 -21.97 10.70 -10.44
N ALA A 430 -21.26 9.76 -9.82
CA ALA A 430 -19.93 10.02 -9.30
C ALA A 430 -18.92 10.04 -10.46
N LEU A 431 -19.09 11.03 -11.35
CA LEU A 431 -18.07 11.50 -12.30
C LEU A 431 -17.43 12.76 -11.73
N SER A 432 -16.97 12.70 -10.48
CA SER A 432 -15.89 13.55 -10.02
C SER A 432 -14.64 12.70 -9.96
N ASN A 433 -13.78 12.90 -10.96
CA ASN A 433 -12.38 12.50 -10.95
C ASN A 433 -11.67 13.18 -9.77
N THR A 434 -11.87 12.69 -8.55
CA THR A 434 -10.95 12.95 -7.45
C THR A 434 -10.33 11.62 -7.07
N LEU A 435 -9.37 11.22 -7.90
CA LEU A 435 -8.24 10.39 -7.50
C LEU A 435 -7.45 11.15 -6.41
N GLU A 436 -8.02 11.31 -5.23
CA GLU A 436 -7.21 11.42 -4.02
C GLU A 436 -6.72 10.00 -3.72
N LEU A 437 -5.73 9.56 -4.51
CA LEU A 437 -4.70 8.66 -4.05
C LEU A 437 -4.00 9.36 -2.87
N LYS A 438 -4.61 9.30 -1.68
CA LYS A 438 -3.86 9.38 -0.44
C LYS A 438 -2.88 8.21 -0.50
N ARG A 439 -1.67 8.52 -0.96
CA ARG A 439 -0.49 7.68 -0.84
C ARG A 439 -0.42 7.21 0.61
N ILE A 440 -0.63 5.91 0.81
CA ILE A 440 -0.16 5.18 1.98
C ILE A 440 1.19 4.57 1.60
#